data_AF-A0A382JUC5-F1
#
_entry.id   AF-A0A382JUC5-F1
#
_cell.length_a   1.000
_cell.length_b   1.000
_cell.length_c   1.000
_cell.angle_alpha   90.00
_cell.angle_beta   90.00
_cell.angle_gamma   90.00
#
_symmetry.space_group_name_H-M   'P 1'
#
loop_
_entity.id
_entity.type
_entity.pdbx_description
1 polymer ?
#
loop_
_entity_poly.entity_id
_entity_poly.type
_entity_poly.pdbx_seq_one_letter_code
_entity_poly.pdbx_strand_id
1 'polypeptide(L)'
;NSTGLGMAPFIVNHPTLLNNWIYARETVLKNIREIKDVKIKDKELFKICLKKSIKNITSWNTDSEFQQRKIKSLLQDLNKFIQFIDNEFDFSKTFPFNSIYLWTEENLSEECIEYIVSMMMEPFDHIVNPLINQMSSEEEKYFNIPTDRTVKELREILEKKYPEILKIDFSKKENNQNFWFISKNKEEPRLADRFEEKGSDLEQPLAIARDIKKLYEALSISKNSSTIDKFLATNNNLRHIVRRAFIIEKFPYSEIQDNTIGQSIIPIDMLRLKLSFFGALKFDPRSDKWLRICMFQGAPLPEELKNYDAHWVYNSLN
;
A
#
# COMPACT_ATOMS: atom_id res chain seq x y z
N ASN A 1 -20.64 -0.56 -1.25
CA ASN A 1 -19.97 -0.82 -2.55
C ASN A 1 -19.25 -2.16 -2.49
N SER A 2 -19.23 -2.94 -3.57
CA SER A 2 -18.48 -4.20 -3.65
C SER A 2 -17.44 -4.10 -4.74
N THR A 3 -16.25 -4.63 -4.51
CA THR A 3 -15.20 -4.68 -5.53
C THR A 3 -14.51 -6.04 -5.57
N GLY A 4 -14.22 -6.51 -6.77
CA GLY A 4 -13.46 -7.73 -7.01
C GLY A 4 -12.01 -7.43 -7.41
N LEU A 5 -11.31 -8.49 -7.83
CA LEU A 5 -9.92 -8.45 -8.27
C LEU A 5 -9.60 -7.48 -9.41
N GLY A 6 -10.60 -6.96 -10.13
CA GLY A 6 -10.39 -6.15 -11.33
C GLY A 6 -9.50 -4.93 -11.12
N MET A 7 -9.42 -4.40 -9.89
CA MET A 7 -8.59 -3.24 -9.56
C MET A 7 -7.25 -3.59 -8.90
N ALA A 8 -7.01 -4.85 -8.52
CA ALA A 8 -5.81 -5.23 -7.76
C ALA A 8 -4.52 -4.99 -8.57
N PRO A 9 -4.44 -5.34 -9.87
CA PRO A 9 -3.23 -5.10 -10.66
C PRO A 9 -2.87 -3.63 -10.87
N PHE A 10 -3.77 -2.69 -10.59
CA PHE A 10 -3.54 -1.27 -10.82
C PHE A 10 -2.25 -0.78 -10.13
N ILE A 11 -2.06 -1.12 -8.85
CA ILE A 11 -0.88 -0.70 -8.11
C ILE A 11 0.42 -1.37 -8.58
N VAL A 12 0.32 -2.51 -9.28
CA VAL A 12 1.47 -3.17 -9.92
C VAL A 12 1.81 -2.48 -11.23
N ASN A 13 0.78 -2.12 -12.02
CA ASN A 13 0.94 -1.53 -13.34
C ASN A 13 1.38 -0.06 -13.30
N HIS A 14 1.14 0.65 -12.20
CA HIS A 14 1.48 2.07 -12.03
C HIS A 14 2.51 2.30 -10.91
N PRO A 15 3.76 1.85 -11.10
CA PRO A 15 4.78 1.84 -10.06
C PRO A 15 5.12 3.26 -9.58
N THR A 16 5.17 4.24 -10.48
CA THR A 16 5.52 5.61 -10.09
C THR A 16 4.36 6.34 -9.42
N LEU A 17 3.12 6.04 -9.84
CA LEU A 17 1.93 6.53 -9.15
C LEU A 17 1.83 5.97 -7.72
N LEU A 18 1.99 4.65 -7.57
CA LEU A 18 2.04 4.00 -6.26
C LEU A 18 3.09 4.65 -5.37
N ASN A 19 4.30 4.86 -5.92
CA ASN A 19 5.35 5.56 -5.17
C ASN A 19 4.89 6.93 -4.69
N ASN A 20 4.29 7.74 -5.55
CA ASN A 20 3.90 9.09 -5.20
C ASN A 20 2.81 9.11 -4.12
N TRP A 21 1.90 8.13 -4.11
CA TRP A 21 0.89 7.97 -3.06
C TRP A 21 1.52 7.70 -1.71
N ILE A 22 2.42 6.71 -1.63
CA ILE A 22 3.09 6.36 -0.38
C ILE A 22 4.04 7.48 0.05
N TYR A 23 4.83 8.01 -0.87
CA TYR A 23 5.82 9.07 -0.58
C TYR A 23 5.16 10.34 -0.06
N ALA A 24 4.02 10.76 -0.63
CA ALA A 24 3.26 11.91 -0.14
C ALA A 24 2.79 11.67 1.30
N ARG A 25 2.22 10.49 1.57
CA ARG A 25 1.76 10.11 2.91
C ARG A 25 2.89 10.08 3.94
N GLU A 26 4.03 9.47 3.60
CA GLU A 26 5.19 9.39 4.48
C GLU A 26 5.81 10.79 4.72
N THR A 27 5.76 11.66 3.72
CA THR A 27 6.19 13.06 3.86
C THR A 27 5.27 13.83 4.81
N VAL A 28 3.96 13.64 4.73
CA VAL A 28 3.00 14.21 5.70
C VAL A 28 3.33 13.73 7.12
N LEU A 29 3.47 12.41 7.31
CA LEU A 29 3.78 11.83 8.62
C LEU A 29 5.09 12.38 9.18
N LYS A 30 6.15 12.44 8.36
CA LYS A 30 7.43 13.04 8.74
C LYS A 30 7.25 14.48 9.22
N ASN A 31 6.58 15.31 8.43
CA ASN A 31 6.39 16.73 8.76
C ASN A 31 5.58 16.91 10.05
N ILE A 32 4.57 16.08 10.30
CA ILE A 32 3.79 16.09 11.55
C ILE A 32 4.67 15.70 12.75
N ARG A 33 5.53 14.69 12.59
CA ARG A 33 6.48 14.26 13.63
C ARG A 33 7.53 15.34 13.95
N GLU A 34 7.86 16.20 12.99
CA GLU A 34 8.80 17.32 13.18
C GLU A 34 8.19 18.55 13.88
N ILE A 35 6.88 18.54 14.18
CA ILE A 35 6.23 19.64 14.91
C ILE A 35 6.75 19.70 16.34
N LYS A 36 7.51 20.75 16.69
CA LYS A 36 8.07 20.96 18.02
C LYS A 36 7.00 21.15 19.10
N ASP A 37 6.06 22.04 18.86
CA ASP A 37 5.02 22.44 19.80
C ASP A 37 3.65 22.35 19.14
N VAL A 38 2.70 21.71 19.81
CA VAL A 38 1.34 21.49 19.27
C VAL A 38 0.36 22.48 19.87
N LYS A 39 -0.40 23.17 19.02
CA LYS A 39 -1.43 24.11 19.48
C LYS A 39 -2.56 23.34 20.16
N ILE A 40 -3.20 23.98 21.14
CA ILE A 40 -4.33 23.39 21.88
C ILE A 40 -5.42 22.90 20.91
N LYS A 41 -5.77 23.70 19.91
CA LYS A 41 -6.78 23.32 18.91
C LYS A 41 -6.44 22.02 18.16
N ASP A 42 -5.17 21.79 17.86
CA ASP A 42 -4.74 20.67 17.02
C ASP A 42 -4.71 19.36 17.85
N LYS A 43 -4.24 19.43 19.11
CA LYS A 43 -4.31 18.28 20.03
C LYS A 43 -5.75 17.92 20.40
N GLU A 44 -6.63 18.91 20.60
CA GLU A 44 -8.04 18.63 20.92
C GLU A 44 -8.76 18.00 19.72
N LEU A 45 -8.50 18.50 18.50
CA LEU A 45 -9.06 17.90 17.29
C LEU A 45 -8.57 16.46 17.09
N PHE A 46 -7.27 16.19 17.27
CA PHE A 46 -6.73 14.83 17.26
C PHE A 46 -7.47 13.90 18.23
N LYS A 47 -7.64 14.33 19.50
CA LYS A 47 -8.36 13.56 20.53
C LYS A 47 -9.82 13.32 20.16
N ILE A 48 -10.50 14.33 19.59
CA ILE A 48 -11.90 14.23 19.15
C ILE A 48 -12.01 13.20 18.02
N CYS A 49 -11.18 13.30 16.98
CA CYS A 49 -11.19 12.34 15.86
C CYS A 49 -10.93 10.92 16.37
N LEU A 50 -9.87 10.72 17.17
CA LEU A 50 -9.52 9.41 17.75
C LEU A 50 -10.67 8.79 18.56
N LYS A 51 -11.35 9.57 19.42
CA LYS A 51 -12.45 9.04 20.24
C LYS A 51 -13.68 8.73 19.40
N LYS A 52 -14.03 9.59 18.44
CA LYS A 52 -15.18 9.36 17.57
C LYS A 52 -14.95 8.20 16.60
N SER A 53 -13.72 7.98 16.17
CA SER A 53 -13.37 6.94 15.21
C SER A 53 -13.64 5.52 15.72
N ILE A 54 -13.66 5.31 17.05
CA ILE A 54 -14.05 4.04 17.69
C ILE A 54 -15.42 3.57 17.18
N LYS A 55 -16.39 4.48 17.02
CA LYS A 55 -17.73 4.15 16.52
C LYS A 55 -17.70 3.57 15.10
N ASN A 56 -16.76 4.01 14.27
CA ASN A 56 -16.60 3.48 12.91
C ASN A 56 -16.14 2.02 12.92
N ILE A 57 -15.42 1.61 13.97
CA ILE A 57 -14.93 0.26 14.15
C ILE A 57 -15.98 -0.62 14.84
N THR A 58 -16.62 -0.14 15.91
CA THR A 58 -17.61 -0.94 16.65
C THR A 58 -18.90 -1.19 15.87
N SER A 59 -19.20 -0.35 14.87
CA SER A 59 -20.31 -0.55 13.92
C SER A 59 -19.96 -1.41 12.71
N TRP A 60 -18.73 -1.92 12.65
CA TRP A 60 -18.28 -2.73 11.53
C TRP A 60 -18.69 -4.19 11.71
N ASN A 61 -19.78 -4.57 11.06
CA ASN A 61 -20.27 -5.93 11.02
C ASN A 61 -19.70 -6.69 9.81
N THR A 62 -19.16 -7.88 10.04
CA THR A 62 -18.56 -8.76 9.03
C THR A 62 -18.81 -10.22 9.41
N ASP A 63 -19.05 -11.07 8.41
CA ASP A 63 -19.21 -12.52 8.59
C ASP A 63 -17.85 -13.25 8.50
N SER A 64 -16.78 -12.56 8.08
CA SER A 64 -15.44 -13.13 7.98
C SER A 64 -14.79 -13.23 9.36
N GLU A 65 -14.56 -14.46 9.85
CA GLU A 65 -13.83 -14.71 11.11
C GLU A 65 -12.46 -14.04 11.14
N PHE A 66 -11.75 -14.03 10.00
CA PHE A 66 -10.47 -13.35 9.87
C PHE A 66 -10.61 -11.85 10.17
N GLN A 67 -11.59 -11.18 9.56
CA GLN A 67 -11.81 -9.75 9.79
C GLN A 67 -12.35 -9.47 11.19
N GLN A 68 -13.18 -10.35 11.76
CA GLN A 68 -13.63 -10.22 13.16
C GLN A 68 -12.45 -10.25 14.13
N ARG A 69 -11.47 -11.14 13.93
CA ARG A 69 -10.24 -11.18 14.74
C ARG A 69 -9.43 -9.89 14.61
N LYS A 70 -9.26 -9.38 13.38
CA LYS A 70 -8.55 -8.10 13.13
C LYS A 70 -9.24 -6.91 13.80
N ILE A 71 -10.56 -6.78 13.65
CA ILE A 71 -11.35 -5.73 14.30
C ILE A 71 -11.21 -5.79 15.83
N LYS A 72 -11.28 -6.99 16.42
CA LYS A 72 -11.11 -7.17 17.86
C LYS A 72 -9.71 -6.74 18.33
N SER A 73 -8.66 -7.13 17.61
CA SER A 73 -7.28 -6.72 17.90
C SER A 73 -7.11 -5.20 17.80
N LEU A 74 -7.62 -4.59 16.73
CA LEU A 74 -7.59 -3.14 16.52
C LEU A 74 -8.30 -2.40 17.66
N LEU A 75 -9.46 -2.86 18.11
CA LEU A 75 -10.17 -2.26 19.25
C LEU A 75 -9.40 -2.37 20.56
N GLN A 76 -8.72 -3.51 20.81
CA GLN A 76 -7.89 -3.68 22.00
C GLN A 76 -6.72 -2.69 21.99
N ASP A 77 -6.02 -2.59 20.86
CA ASP A 77 -4.89 -1.69 20.70
C ASP A 77 -5.31 -0.21 20.79
N LEU A 78 -6.44 0.17 20.18
CA LEU A 78 -6.94 1.54 20.26
C LEU A 78 -7.36 1.92 21.68
N ASN A 79 -7.99 1.02 22.43
CA ASN A 79 -8.31 1.28 23.83
C ASN A 79 -7.04 1.48 24.67
N LYS A 80 -6.00 0.67 24.44
CA LYS A 80 -4.67 0.84 25.06
C LYS A 80 -4.07 2.20 24.70
N PHE A 81 -4.12 2.59 23.43
CA PHE A 81 -3.62 3.88 22.95
C PHE A 81 -4.39 5.07 23.55
N ILE A 82 -5.72 4.99 23.64
CA ILE A 82 -6.54 6.05 24.23
C ILE A 82 -6.21 6.23 25.71
N GLN A 83 -6.03 5.13 26.46
CA GLN A 83 -5.60 5.20 27.87
C GLN A 83 -4.26 5.92 28.01
N PHE A 84 -3.29 5.60 27.14
CA PHE A 84 -2.01 6.29 27.11
C PHE A 84 -2.16 7.79 26.82
N ILE A 85 -2.92 8.16 25.77
CA ILE A 85 -3.12 9.56 25.36
C ILE A 85 -3.87 10.40 26.42
N ASP A 86 -4.82 9.80 27.14
CA ASP A 86 -5.63 10.51 28.12
C ASP A 86 -4.97 10.60 29.51
N ASN A 87 -4.23 9.57 29.93
CA ASN A 87 -3.77 9.45 31.32
C ASN A 87 -2.25 9.58 31.50
N GLU A 88 -1.46 9.27 30.47
CA GLU A 88 -0.01 9.11 30.60
C GLU A 88 0.79 10.10 29.74
N PHE A 89 0.24 10.49 28.58
CA PHE A 89 0.95 11.32 27.62
C PHE A 89 0.83 12.82 27.90
N ASP A 90 1.97 13.50 27.95
CA ASP A 90 2.07 14.95 28.09
C ASP A 90 2.37 15.62 26.74
N PHE A 91 1.40 16.39 26.24
CA PHE A 91 1.52 17.18 25.01
C PHE A 91 2.43 18.42 25.15
N SER A 92 2.92 18.74 26.36
CA SER A 92 3.89 19.82 26.57
C SER A 92 5.32 19.44 26.17
N LYS A 93 5.58 18.13 25.96
CA LYS A 93 6.87 17.63 25.46
C LYS A 93 7.16 18.17 24.06
N THR A 94 8.44 18.42 23.79
CA THR A 94 8.90 18.76 22.43
C THR A 94 8.72 17.56 21.50
N PHE A 95 8.26 17.82 20.27
CA PHE A 95 7.96 16.79 19.27
C PHE A 95 6.92 15.76 19.73
N PRO A 96 5.75 16.19 20.26
CA PRO A 96 4.82 15.29 20.90
C PRO A 96 4.28 14.22 19.94
N PHE A 97 4.00 14.57 18.68
CA PHE A 97 3.55 13.59 17.68
C PHE A 97 4.64 12.58 17.29
N ASN A 98 5.92 12.93 17.40
CA ASN A 98 7.00 11.94 17.24
C ASN A 98 7.04 10.98 18.44
N SER A 99 6.90 11.48 19.67
CA SER A 99 6.83 10.62 20.86
C SER A 99 5.61 9.70 20.82
N ILE A 100 4.47 10.19 20.34
CA ILE A 100 3.26 9.39 20.10
C ILE A 100 3.56 8.27 19.10
N TYR A 101 4.13 8.60 17.93
CA TYR A 101 4.44 7.62 16.90
C TYR A 101 5.38 6.52 17.41
N LEU A 102 6.48 6.89 18.09
CA LEU A 102 7.44 5.93 18.64
C LEU A 102 6.80 5.00 19.67
N TRP A 103 5.97 5.55 20.57
CA TRP A 103 5.24 4.72 21.52
C TRP A 103 4.29 3.76 20.80
N THR A 104 3.55 4.26 19.80
CA THR A 104 2.62 3.47 18.97
C THR A 104 3.33 2.31 18.27
N GLU A 105 4.50 2.56 17.68
CA GLU A 105 5.33 1.55 17.01
C GLU A 105 5.82 0.46 17.97
N GLU A 106 6.19 0.82 19.19
CA GLU A 106 6.68 -0.12 20.21
C GLU A 106 5.57 -0.93 20.89
N ASN A 107 4.33 -0.44 20.91
CA ASN A 107 3.29 -0.94 21.81
C ASN A 107 2.06 -1.56 21.14
N LEU A 108 1.87 -1.35 19.83
CA LEU A 108 0.63 -1.70 19.11
C LEU A 108 0.93 -2.50 17.84
N SER A 109 -0.10 -3.16 17.29
CA SER A 109 0.01 -3.88 16.02
C SER A 109 -0.01 -2.94 14.80
N GLU A 110 0.52 -3.42 13.67
CA GLU A 110 0.63 -2.69 12.39
C GLU A 110 -0.68 -2.02 11.96
N GLU A 111 -1.81 -2.71 12.05
CA GLU A 111 -3.10 -2.13 11.66
C GLU A 111 -3.50 -0.94 12.54
N CYS A 112 -3.18 -0.98 13.84
CA CYS A 112 -3.44 0.14 14.74
C CYS A 112 -2.46 1.30 14.50
N ILE A 113 -1.19 1.01 14.19
CA ILE A 113 -0.18 2.01 13.82
C ILE A 113 -0.68 2.81 12.61
N GLU A 114 -1.06 2.13 11.52
CA GLU A 114 -1.56 2.78 10.30
C GLU A 114 -2.85 3.58 10.52
N TYR A 115 -3.70 3.09 11.42
CA TYR A 115 -4.92 3.77 11.83
C TYR A 115 -4.61 5.07 12.59
N ILE A 116 -3.68 5.03 13.56
CA ILE A 116 -3.26 6.19 14.34
C ILE A 116 -2.56 7.21 13.46
N VAL A 117 -1.69 6.78 12.53
CA VAL A 117 -1.06 7.68 11.54
C VAL A 117 -2.14 8.45 10.76
N SER A 118 -3.22 7.79 10.37
CA SER A 118 -4.34 8.48 9.69
C SER A 118 -4.98 9.53 10.62
N MET A 119 -5.22 9.20 11.90
CA MET A 119 -5.74 10.17 12.88
C MET A 119 -4.78 11.33 13.14
N MET A 120 -3.47 11.10 13.11
CA MET A 120 -2.45 12.14 13.30
C MET A 120 -2.53 13.20 12.19
N MET A 121 -3.03 12.87 10.99
CA MET A 121 -3.12 13.79 9.86
C MET A 121 -4.30 14.75 9.96
N GLU A 122 -5.38 14.37 10.65
CA GLU A 122 -6.66 15.11 10.73
C GLU A 122 -6.51 16.59 11.15
N PRO A 123 -5.67 16.96 12.13
CA PRO A 123 -5.56 18.37 12.53
C PRO A 123 -4.73 19.24 11.57
N PHE A 124 -4.05 18.63 10.60
CA PHE A 124 -2.94 19.27 9.88
C PHE A 124 -3.19 19.40 8.38
N ASP A 125 -4.37 19.85 7.98
CA ASP A 125 -4.72 20.17 6.59
C ASP A 125 -3.67 21.01 5.86
N HIS A 126 -3.04 21.96 6.57
CA HIS A 126 -1.98 22.81 5.99
C HIS A 126 -0.70 22.04 5.63
N ILE A 127 -0.48 20.85 6.21
CA ILE A 127 0.60 19.92 5.87
C ILE A 127 0.13 18.92 4.82
N VAL A 128 -1.11 18.43 4.92
CA VAL A 128 -1.69 17.41 4.03
C VAL A 128 -1.97 17.98 2.64
N ASN A 129 -2.73 19.08 2.56
CA ASN A 129 -3.27 19.61 1.30
C ASN A 129 -2.20 19.92 0.24
N PRO A 130 -1.03 20.51 0.57
CA PRO A 130 0.02 20.77 -0.43
C PRO A 130 0.57 19.51 -1.12
N LEU A 131 0.47 18.33 -0.49
CA LEU A 131 1.02 17.07 -1.00
C LEU A 131 0.03 16.29 -1.86
N ILE A 132 -1.27 16.60 -1.81
CA ILE A 132 -2.30 15.94 -2.64
C ILE A 132 -1.99 16.07 -4.13
N ASN A 133 -1.59 17.26 -4.58
CA ASN A 133 -1.25 17.53 -5.98
C ASN A 133 0.03 16.81 -6.45
N GLN A 134 0.81 16.22 -5.53
CA GLN A 134 2.03 15.48 -5.83
C GLN A 134 1.77 13.97 -5.99
N MET A 135 0.55 13.51 -5.73
CA MET A 135 0.18 12.10 -5.82
C MET A 135 -0.04 11.60 -7.26
N SER A 136 -0.10 12.48 -8.26
CA SER A 136 -0.14 12.10 -9.67
C SER A 136 1.25 11.71 -10.20
N SER A 137 1.32 10.95 -11.29
CA SER A 137 2.60 10.63 -11.95
C SER A 137 2.49 10.72 -13.47
N GLU A 138 3.56 11.23 -14.10
CA GLU A 138 3.78 11.18 -15.55
C GLU A 138 4.70 9.99 -15.86
N GLU A 139 4.12 8.79 -15.93
CA GLU A 139 4.90 7.53 -15.97
C GLU A 139 5.77 7.39 -17.23
N GLU A 140 5.36 8.01 -18.34
CA GLU A 140 6.10 8.00 -19.61
C GLU A 140 7.52 8.58 -19.48
N LYS A 141 7.74 9.52 -18.55
CA LYS A 141 9.07 10.10 -18.28
C LYS A 141 10.10 9.06 -17.85
N TYR A 142 9.66 7.92 -17.32
CA TYR A 142 10.52 6.86 -16.79
C TYR A 142 10.46 5.57 -17.63
N PHE A 143 9.86 5.63 -18.82
CA PHE A 143 9.69 4.46 -19.67
C PHE A 143 10.98 4.00 -20.37
N ASN A 144 11.92 4.92 -20.61
CA ASN A 144 13.16 4.59 -21.31
C ASN A 144 14.13 3.81 -20.42
N ILE A 145 14.77 2.80 -21.00
CA ILE A 145 15.80 2.00 -20.33
C ILE A 145 17.15 2.70 -20.56
N PRO A 146 17.96 2.95 -19.51
CA PRO A 146 19.30 3.48 -19.66
C PRO A 146 20.23 2.38 -20.19
N THR A 147 20.28 2.24 -21.51
CA THR A 147 20.93 1.11 -22.21
C THR A 147 22.45 1.11 -22.12
N ASP A 148 23.04 2.28 -21.85
CA ASP A 148 24.47 2.52 -21.69
C ASP A 148 25.03 2.00 -20.35
N ARG A 149 24.16 1.82 -19.34
CA ARG A 149 24.54 1.24 -18.06
C ARG A 149 24.97 -0.21 -18.19
N THR A 150 25.67 -0.70 -17.18
CA THR A 150 26.26 -2.03 -17.17
C THR A 150 25.39 -3.07 -16.46
N VAL A 151 25.61 -4.34 -16.82
CA VAL A 151 25.05 -5.51 -16.12
C VAL A 151 25.39 -5.50 -14.63
N LYS A 152 26.63 -5.11 -14.28
CA LYS A 152 27.07 -5.03 -12.88
C LYS A 152 26.19 -4.06 -12.08
N GLU A 153 26.02 -2.85 -12.60
CA GLU A 153 25.20 -1.82 -11.98
C GLU A 153 23.74 -2.25 -11.80
N LEU A 154 23.15 -2.87 -12.82
CA LEU A 154 21.78 -3.38 -12.71
C LEU A 154 21.68 -4.47 -11.65
N ARG A 155 22.67 -5.36 -11.55
CA ARG A 155 22.70 -6.40 -10.51
C ARG A 155 22.77 -5.79 -9.11
N GLU A 156 23.62 -4.79 -8.91
CA GLU A 156 23.75 -4.06 -7.63
C GLU A 156 22.43 -3.38 -7.23
N ILE A 157 21.68 -2.83 -8.20
CA ILE A 157 20.33 -2.30 -7.96
C ILE A 157 19.42 -3.41 -7.44
N LEU A 158 19.42 -4.58 -8.08
CA LEU A 158 18.56 -5.69 -7.66
C LEU A 158 18.89 -6.18 -6.24
N GLU A 159 20.16 -6.38 -5.94
CA GLU A 159 20.63 -6.81 -4.62
C GLU A 159 20.23 -5.82 -3.53
N LYS A 160 20.28 -4.52 -3.83
CA LYS A 160 19.91 -3.46 -2.90
C LYS A 160 18.40 -3.28 -2.74
N LYS A 161 17.63 -3.40 -3.82
CA LYS A 161 16.22 -2.99 -3.86
C LYS A 161 15.23 -4.14 -3.74
N TYR A 162 15.68 -5.38 -3.91
CA TYR A 162 14.84 -6.58 -3.84
C TYR A 162 15.42 -7.69 -2.93
N PRO A 163 16.00 -7.36 -1.75
CA PRO A 163 16.71 -8.35 -0.94
C PRO A 163 15.83 -9.54 -0.53
N GLU A 164 14.55 -9.31 -0.19
CA GLU A 164 13.63 -10.38 0.20
C GLU A 164 13.15 -11.20 -1.01
N ILE A 165 12.84 -10.54 -2.13
CA ILE A 165 12.43 -11.22 -3.37
C ILE A 165 13.53 -12.16 -3.87
N LEU A 166 14.81 -11.75 -3.80
CA LEU A 166 15.92 -12.57 -4.25
C LEU A 166 16.11 -13.86 -3.44
N LYS A 167 15.58 -13.93 -2.21
CA LYS A 167 15.60 -15.14 -1.37
C LYS A 167 14.53 -16.16 -1.77
N ILE A 168 13.52 -15.77 -2.55
CA ILE A 168 12.41 -16.65 -2.91
C ILE A 168 12.88 -17.72 -3.91
N ASP A 169 12.53 -18.97 -3.61
CA ASP A 169 12.81 -20.12 -4.46
C ASP A 169 11.60 -20.44 -5.35
N PHE A 170 11.60 -19.92 -6.58
CA PHE A 170 10.53 -20.15 -7.56
C PHE A 170 10.55 -21.54 -8.21
N SER A 171 11.50 -22.43 -7.85
CA SER A 171 11.43 -23.85 -8.24
C SER A 171 10.36 -24.60 -7.44
N LYS A 172 10.01 -24.09 -6.25
CA LYS A 172 8.97 -24.65 -5.39
C LYS A 172 7.58 -24.29 -5.90
N LYS A 173 6.66 -25.26 -5.85
CA LYS A 173 5.30 -25.09 -6.37
C LYS A 173 4.56 -23.98 -5.64
N GLU A 174 4.65 -23.92 -4.32
CA GLU A 174 4.00 -22.92 -3.48
C GLU A 174 4.40 -21.48 -3.82
N ASN A 175 5.60 -21.25 -4.36
CA ASN A 175 6.04 -19.92 -4.77
C ASN A 175 5.61 -19.53 -6.19
N ASN A 176 5.07 -20.47 -6.97
CA ASN A 176 4.65 -20.26 -8.35
C ASN A 176 3.25 -20.85 -8.59
N GLN A 177 2.42 -20.92 -7.56
CA GLN A 177 1.13 -21.61 -7.59
C GLN A 177 0.06 -20.85 -8.36
N ASN A 178 0.03 -19.53 -8.23
CA ASN A 178 -1.02 -18.73 -8.85
C ASN A 178 -0.55 -18.10 -10.16
N PHE A 179 -1.50 -17.66 -10.99
CA PHE A 179 -1.24 -16.82 -12.15
C PHE A 179 -2.40 -15.85 -12.38
N TRP A 180 -2.05 -14.63 -12.79
CA TRP A 180 -3.03 -13.61 -13.12
C TRP A 180 -3.42 -13.68 -14.59
N PHE A 181 -4.69 -13.56 -14.91
CA PHE A 181 -5.19 -13.53 -16.30
C PHE A 181 -6.36 -12.56 -16.45
N ILE A 182 -6.71 -12.19 -17.68
CA ILE A 182 -7.91 -11.37 -17.97
C ILE A 182 -9.03 -12.30 -18.43
N SER A 183 -10.18 -12.22 -17.75
CA SER A 183 -11.36 -12.98 -18.17
C SER A 183 -11.93 -12.42 -19.47
N LYS A 184 -12.12 -13.25 -20.50
CA LYS A 184 -12.75 -12.83 -21.76
C LYS A 184 -14.18 -12.30 -21.58
N ASN A 185 -14.95 -12.89 -20.67
CA ASN A 185 -16.37 -12.54 -20.51
C ASN A 185 -16.60 -11.29 -19.68
N LYS A 186 -15.69 -11.00 -18.74
CA LYS A 186 -15.82 -9.89 -17.79
C LYS A 186 -14.80 -8.78 -18.00
N GLU A 187 -13.81 -9.01 -18.86
CA GLU A 187 -12.69 -8.09 -19.14
C GLU A 187 -11.96 -7.61 -17.86
N GLU A 188 -11.97 -8.46 -16.83
CA GLU A 188 -11.39 -8.16 -15.52
C GLU A 188 -10.25 -9.12 -15.20
N PRO A 189 -9.19 -8.64 -14.52
CA PRO A 189 -8.22 -9.47 -13.85
C PRO A 189 -8.83 -10.54 -12.94
N ARG A 190 -8.27 -11.75 -13.04
CA ARG A 190 -8.60 -12.93 -12.23
C ARG A 190 -7.31 -13.62 -11.79
N LEU A 191 -7.44 -14.43 -10.73
CA LEU A 191 -6.38 -15.26 -10.18
C LEU A 191 -6.84 -16.72 -10.17
N ALA A 192 -6.03 -17.60 -10.74
CA ALA A 192 -6.23 -19.03 -10.78
C ALA A 192 -4.97 -19.78 -10.35
N ASP A 193 -5.15 -21.03 -9.93
CA ASP A 193 -4.07 -21.95 -9.62
C ASP A 193 -3.56 -22.60 -10.92
N ARG A 194 -2.27 -22.46 -11.23
CA ARG A 194 -1.68 -22.99 -12.47
C ARG A 194 -1.55 -24.51 -12.50
N PHE A 195 -1.66 -25.18 -11.36
CA PHE A 195 -1.57 -26.63 -11.23
C PHE A 195 -2.93 -27.31 -11.22
N GLU A 196 -4.01 -26.55 -10.98
CA GLU A 196 -5.39 -27.04 -11.03
C GLU A 196 -6.13 -26.58 -12.30
N GLU A 197 -5.85 -25.37 -12.78
CA GLU A 197 -6.53 -24.76 -13.92
C GLU A 197 -5.64 -24.66 -15.18
N LYS A 198 -6.27 -24.79 -16.36
CA LYS A 198 -5.62 -24.50 -17.65
C LYS A 198 -5.59 -22.99 -17.90
N GLY A 199 -4.70 -22.53 -18.77
CA GLY A 199 -4.64 -21.12 -19.19
C GLY A 199 -3.48 -20.32 -18.60
N SER A 200 -2.53 -20.97 -17.92
CA SER A 200 -1.33 -20.30 -17.41
C SER A 200 -0.39 -19.78 -18.50
N ASP A 201 -0.61 -20.18 -19.76
CA ASP A 201 -0.04 -19.59 -20.97
C ASP A 201 -0.57 -18.18 -21.27
N LEU A 202 -1.71 -17.79 -20.72
CA LEU A 202 -2.32 -16.46 -20.83
C LEU A 202 -1.98 -15.52 -19.65
N GLU A 203 -0.97 -15.90 -18.85
CA GLU A 203 -0.54 -15.16 -17.67
C GLU A 203 -0.17 -13.70 -18.02
N GLN A 204 -0.71 -12.76 -17.24
CA GLN A 204 -0.36 -11.35 -17.29
C GLN A 204 1.01 -11.11 -16.63
N PRO A 205 1.75 -10.07 -17.05
CA PRO A 205 3.08 -9.74 -16.51
C PRO A 205 3.00 -9.09 -15.11
N LEU A 206 2.35 -9.75 -14.16
CA LEU A 206 2.11 -9.30 -12.79
C LEU A 206 2.91 -10.06 -11.74
N ALA A 207 3.67 -11.08 -12.16
CA ALA A 207 4.56 -11.88 -11.32
C ALA A 207 5.93 -11.20 -11.12
N ILE A 208 5.93 -9.96 -10.62
CA ILE A 208 7.14 -9.13 -10.54
C ILE A 208 8.26 -9.80 -9.75
N ALA A 209 7.95 -10.42 -8.60
CA ALA A 209 8.94 -11.12 -7.79
C ALA A 209 9.66 -12.25 -8.56
N ARG A 210 8.90 -13.06 -9.31
CA ARG A 210 9.44 -14.12 -10.16
C ARG A 210 10.29 -13.55 -11.29
N ASP A 211 9.80 -12.50 -11.93
CA ASP A 211 10.47 -11.91 -13.08
C ASP A 211 11.77 -11.19 -12.67
N ILE A 212 11.81 -10.57 -11.48
CA ILE A 212 13.04 -10.04 -10.87
C ILE A 212 14.05 -11.15 -10.58
N LYS A 213 13.60 -12.29 -10.02
CA LYS A 213 14.47 -13.45 -9.77
C LYS A 213 15.09 -13.97 -11.07
N LYS A 214 14.28 -14.14 -12.12
CA LYS A 214 14.76 -14.54 -13.46
C LYS A 214 15.75 -13.54 -14.05
N LEU A 215 15.49 -12.24 -13.90
CA LEU A 215 16.43 -11.20 -14.31
C LEU A 215 17.76 -11.34 -13.57
N TYR A 216 17.73 -11.50 -12.25
CA TYR A 216 18.93 -11.65 -11.44
C TYR A 216 19.77 -12.88 -11.83
N GLU A 217 19.13 -14.01 -12.12
CA GLU A 217 19.79 -15.23 -12.62
C GLU A 217 20.46 -15.00 -13.99
N ALA A 218 19.75 -14.39 -14.93
CA ALA A 218 20.30 -14.06 -16.25
C ALA A 218 21.47 -13.06 -16.17
N LEU A 219 21.36 -12.06 -15.28
CA LEU A 219 22.45 -11.13 -15.03
C LEU A 219 23.66 -11.85 -14.43
N SER A 220 23.47 -12.80 -13.51
CA SER A 220 24.54 -13.50 -12.78
C SER A 220 25.50 -14.27 -13.69
N ILE A 221 25.01 -14.81 -14.81
CA ILE A 221 25.84 -15.49 -15.82
C ILE A 221 26.34 -14.56 -16.93
N SER A 222 25.92 -13.29 -16.92
CA SER A 222 26.29 -12.29 -17.92
C SER A 222 27.56 -11.56 -17.54
N LYS A 223 28.33 -11.11 -18.55
CA LYS A 223 29.56 -10.33 -18.33
C LYS A 223 29.23 -9.01 -17.64
N ASN A 224 29.78 -8.79 -16.44
CA ASN A 224 29.58 -7.58 -15.63
C ASN A 224 29.79 -6.26 -16.40
N SER A 225 30.78 -6.21 -17.30
CA SER A 225 31.11 -5.02 -18.09
C SER A 225 30.27 -4.87 -19.36
N SER A 226 29.33 -5.79 -19.64
CA SER A 226 28.41 -5.65 -20.76
C SER A 226 27.41 -4.55 -20.47
N THR A 227 27.08 -3.77 -21.48
CA THR A 227 26.03 -2.75 -21.44
C THR A 227 24.65 -3.38 -21.55
N ILE A 228 23.61 -2.68 -21.07
CA ILE A 228 22.23 -3.16 -21.04
C ILE A 228 21.65 -3.36 -22.45
N ASP A 229 22.02 -2.55 -23.44
CA ASP A 229 21.66 -2.81 -24.86
C ASP A 229 22.13 -4.21 -25.32
N LYS A 230 23.39 -4.56 -25.08
CA LYS A 230 23.98 -5.84 -25.47
C LYS A 230 23.36 -7.00 -24.71
N PHE A 231 23.08 -6.80 -23.41
CA PHE A 231 22.37 -7.79 -22.60
C PHE A 231 20.95 -8.04 -23.13
N LEU A 232 20.20 -6.98 -23.44
CA LEU A 232 18.83 -7.07 -23.95
C LEU A 232 18.75 -7.57 -25.40
N ALA A 233 19.81 -7.45 -26.20
CA ALA A 233 19.88 -8.02 -27.54
C ALA A 233 19.71 -9.55 -27.52
N THR A 234 20.19 -10.23 -26.48
CA THR A 234 20.04 -11.68 -26.29
C THR A 234 18.99 -12.07 -25.25
N ASN A 235 18.47 -11.12 -24.46
CA ASN A 235 17.47 -11.33 -23.40
C ASN A 235 16.26 -10.40 -23.54
N ASN A 236 15.70 -10.27 -24.75
CA ASN A 236 14.66 -9.29 -25.06
C ASN A 236 13.37 -9.47 -24.23
N ASN A 237 13.10 -10.69 -23.77
CA ASN A 237 11.96 -11.06 -22.94
C ASN A 237 12.05 -10.48 -21.52
N LEU A 238 13.22 -9.98 -21.10
CA LEU A 238 13.43 -9.32 -19.81
C LEU A 238 13.29 -7.79 -19.89
N ARG A 239 12.92 -7.23 -21.05
CA ARG A 239 12.87 -5.77 -21.24
C ARG A 239 11.93 -5.06 -20.26
N HIS A 240 10.76 -5.63 -19.97
CA HIS A 240 9.81 -5.02 -19.03
C HIS A 240 10.39 -4.95 -17.62
N ILE A 241 11.03 -6.04 -17.17
CA ILE A 241 11.55 -6.13 -15.82
C ILE A 241 12.85 -5.33 -15.64
N VAL A 242 13.70 -5.24 -16.67
CA VAL A 242 14.86 -4.33 -16.67
C VAL A 242 14.40 -2.88 -16.49
N ARG A 243 13.35 -2.46 -17.20
CA ARG A 243 12.76 -1.12 -17.01
C ARG A 243 12.32 -0.91 -15.57
N ARG A 244 11.56 -1.85 -14.99
CA ARG A 244 11.08 -1.76 -13.61
C ARG A 244 12.22 -1.65 -12.59
N ALA A 245 13.29 -2.43 -12.76
CA ALA A 245 14.45 -2.37 -11.88
C ALA A 245 15.11 -0.96 -11.84
N PHE A 246 15.13 -0.23 -12.96
CA PHE A 246 15.60 1.16 -12.97
C PHE A 246 14.57 2.17 -12.42
N ILE A 247 13.28 1.83 -12.38
CA ILE A 247 12.25 2.66 -11.73
C ILE A 247 12.45 2.63 -10.21
N ILE A 248 12.56 1.45 -9.58
CA ILE A 248 12.71 1.34 -8.11
C ILE A 248 14.01 1.97 -7.57
N GLU A 249 15.04 2.09 -8.43
CA GLU A 249 16.25 2.83 -8.09
C GLU A 249 15.91 4.27 -7.66
N LYS A 250 15.00 4.92 -8.40
CA LYS A 250 14.56 6.30 -8.22
C LYS A 250 13.33 6.43 -7.29
N PHE A 251 12.49 5.40 -7.26
CA PHE A 251 11.18 5.42 -6.60
C PHE A 251 11.10 4.31 -5.54
N PRO A 252 11.42 4.59 -4.26
CA PRO A 252 11.56 3.56 -3.23
C PRO A 252 10.28 2.77 -2.94
N TYR A 253 9.10 3.35 -3.19
CA TYR A 253 7.80 2.72 -2.93
C TYR A 253 7.11 2.24 -4.21
N SER A 254 7.86 2.04 -5.30
CA SER A 254 7.28 1.72 -6.61
C SER A 254 6.95 0.24 -6.82
N GLU A 255 7.22 -0.61 -5.84
CA GLU A 255 7.05 -2.06 -5.96
C GLU A 255 6.46 -2.67 -4.71
N ILE A 256 5.67 -3.72 -4.93
CA ILE A 256 5.24 -4.63 -3.88
C ILE A 256 6.39 -5.60 -3.61
N GLN A 257 6.94 -5.56 -2.40
CA GLN A 257 8.07 -6.40 -1.98
C GLN A 257 7.62 -7.80 -1.52
N ASP A 258 6.74 -8.43 -2.30
CA ASP A 258 6.13 -9.72 -1.96
C ASP A 258 5.79 -10.55 -3.21
N ASN A 259 5.49 -11.83 -3.03
CA ASN A 259 5.17 -12.78 -4.09
C ASN A 259 3.68 -12.75 -4.46
N THR A 260 3.35 -11.94 -5.46
CA THR A 260 1.99 -11.80 -6.02
C THR A 260 1.48 -13.02 -6.81
N ILE A 261 2.19 -14.14 -6.80
CA ILE A 261 1.74 -15.42 -7.35
C ILE A 261 1.98 -16.61 -6.39
N GLY A 262 2.40 -16.33 -5.16
CA GLY A 262 2.61 -17.36 -4.14
C GLY A 262 1.29 -17.94 -3.64
N GLN A 263 1.35 -19.11 -3.00
CA GLN A 263 0.21 -19.79 -2.39
C GLN A 263 -0.47 -18.93 -1.32
N SER A 264 0.32 -18.19 -0.55
CA SER A 264 -0.15 -17.37 0.58
C SER A 264 -0.71 -16.01 0.17
N ILE A 265 -0.84 -15.72 -1.13
CA ILE A 265 -1.32 -14.41 -1.57
C ILE A 265 -2.73 -14.12 -1.04
N ILE A 266 -2.91 -12.89 -0.58
CA ILE A 266 -4.21 -12.32 -0.24
C ILE A 266 -4.46 -11.12 -1.15
N PRO A 267 -5.02 -11.32 -2.36
CA PRO A 267 -5.16 -10.24 -3.36
C PRO A 267 -5.96 -9.03 -2.89
N ILE A 268 -6.87 -9.24 -1.93
CA ILE A 268 -7.68 -8.16 -1.37
C ILE A 268 -6.84 -7.14 -0.60
N ASP A 269 -5.64 -7.45 -0.13
CA ASP A 269 -4.78 -6.46 0.55
C ASP A 269 -4.28 -5.39 -0.43
N MET A 270 -4.01 -5.76 -1.69
CA MET A 270 -3.72 -4.80 -2.76
C MET A 270 -4.89 -3.84 -3.02
N LEU A 271 -6.12 -4.39 -2.98
CA LEU A 271 -7.33 -3.59 -3.13
C LEU A 271 -7.54 -2.66 -1.94
N ARG A 272 -7.32 -3.14 -0.72
CA ARG A 272 -7.42 -2.34 0.51
C ARG A 272 -6.48 -1.15 0.46
N LEU A 273 -5.22 -1.37 0.05
CA LEU A 273 -4.24 -0.29 -0.12
C LEU A 273 -4.74 0.75 -1.14
N LYS A 274 -5.16 0.34 -2.33
CA LYS A 274 -5.63 1.28 -3.35
C LYS A 274 -6.84 2.09 -2.86
N LEU A 275 -7.80 1.40 -2.25
CA LEU A 275 -9.08 1.99 -1.84
C LEU A 275 -8.97 2.85 -0.58
N SER A 276 -7.99 2.63 0.29
CA SER A 276 -7.75 3.53 1.43
C SER A 276 -7.40 4.94 0.97
N PHE A 277 -6.65 5.08 -0.13
CA PHE A 277 -6.38 6.38 -0.77
C PHE A 277 -7.62 7.01 -1.42
N PHE A 278 -8.70 6.25 -1.65
CA PHE A 278 -9.96 6.77 -2.16
C PHE A 278 -10.96 7.09 -1.04
N GLY A 279 -10.53 7.04 0.23
CA GLY A 279 -11.40 7.29 1.39
C GLY A 279 -12.40 6.16 1.66
N ALA A 280 -12.13 4.95 1.18
CA ALA A 280 -12.95 3.80 1.51
C ALA A 280 -12.76 3.38 2.98
N LEU A 281 -13.85 2.92 3.58
CA LEU A 281 -13.95 2.49 4.97
C LEU A 281 -14.53 1.08 5.03
N LYS A 282 -14.43 0.43 6.18
CA LYS A 282 -15.08 -0.87 6.48
C LYS A 282 -14.84 -1.93 5.39
N PHE A 283 -13.58 -2.29 5.21
CA PHE A 283 -13.07 -3.30 4.26
C PHE A 283 -13.49 -4.73 4.63
N ASP A 284 -14.75 -5.07 4.39
CA ASP A 284 -15.39 -6.32 4.77
C ASP A 284 -15.15 -7.41 3.70
N PRO A 285 -14.23 -8.36 3.92
CA PRO A 285 -13.93 -9.40 2.94
C PRO A 285 -15.06 -10.42 2.88
N ARG A 286 -15.53 -10.70 1.67
CA ARG A 286 -16.60 -11.68 1.41
C ARG A 286 -16.06 -12.96 0.78
N SER A 287 -14.86 -12.89 0.21
CA SER A 287 -13.94 -14.01 0.03
C SER A 287 -12.50 -13.49 -0.01
N ASP A 288 -11.54 -14.36 -0.28
CA ASP A 288 -10.16 -14.05 -0.68
C ASP A 288 -10.02 -13.23 -1.98
N LYS A 289 -11.08 -13.10 -2.78
CA LYS A 289 -11.07 -12.50 -4.13
C LYS A 289 -11.94 -11.24 -4.26
N TRP A 290 -12.77 -10.93 -3.27
CA TRP A 290 -13.58 -9.71 -3.31
C TRP A 290 -13.95 -9.21 -1.91
N LEU A 291 -14.11 -7.88 -1.82
CA LEU A 291 -14.45 -7.20 -0.59
C LEU A 291 -15.60 -6.22 -0.79
N ARG A 292 -16.35 -6.01 0.30
CA ARG A 292 -17.31 -4.93 0.45
C ARG A 292 -16.62 -3.75 1.14
N ILE A 293 -16.92 -2.55 0.70
CA ILE A 293 -16.45 -1.30 1.31
C ILE A 293 -17.63 -0.34 1.52
N CYS A 294 -17.43 0.58 2.45
CA CYS A 294 -18.25 1.74 2.65
C CYS A 294 -17.53 2.97 2.09
N MET A 295 -18.25 3.86 1.42
CA MET A 295 -17.74 5.16 0.96
C MET A 295 -18.79 6.20 1.27
N PHE A 296 -18.36 7.43 1.59
CA PHE A 296 -19.25 8.56 1.85
C PHE A 296 -20.28 8.31 2.97
N GLN A 297 -19.97 7.41 3.93
CA GLN A 297 -20.87 7.19 5.06
C GLN A 297 -20.93 8.44 5.93
N GLY A 298 -22.12 9.03 6.05
CA GLY A 298 -22.33 10.29 6.76
C GLY A 298 -21.83 11.53 6.03
N ALA A 299 -21.44 11.43 4.76
CA ALA A 299 -21.08 12.60 3.96
C ALA A 299 -22.27 13.55 3.81
N PRO A 300 -22.03 14.87 3.75
CA PRO A 300 -23.08 15.86 3.60
C PRO A 300 -23.86 15.65 2.29
N LEU A 301 -25.18 15.83 2.37
CA LEU A 301 -26.07 15.90 1.22
C LEU A 301 -25.88 17.21 0.45
N PRO A 302 -26.31 17.30 -0.83
CA PRO A 302 -26.14 18.51 -1.64
C PRO A 302 -26.60 19.81 -0.98
N GLU A 303 -27.69 19.76 -0.22
CA GLU A 303 -28.26 20.88 0.54
C GLU A 303 -27.40 21.30 1.75
N GLU A 304 -26.56 20.41 2.27
CA GLU A 304 -25.69 20.64 3.44
C GLU A 304 -24.30 21.20 3.06
N LEU A 305 -23.95 21.19 1.76
CA LEU A 305 -22.62 21.60 1.27
C LEU A 305 -22.22 23.05 1.61
N LYS A 306 -23.19 23.92 1.93
CA LYS A 306 -22.90 25.30 2.36
C LYS A 306 -22.35 25.39 3.79
N ASN A 307 -22.66 24.43 4.64
CA ASN A 307 -22.27 24.42 6.05
C ASN A 307 -22.17 22.97 6.54
N TYR A 308 -21.05 22.32 6.25
CA TYR A 308 -20.80 20.93 6.63
C TYR A 308 -19.59 20.82 7.58
N ASP A 309 -19.62 19.81 8.45
CA ASP A 309 -18.45 19.42 9.22
C ASP A 309 -17.52 18.59 8.34
N ALA A 310 -16.29 19.06 8.08
CA ALA A 310 -15.29 18.32 7.31
C ALA A 310 -14.94 16.94 7.90
N HIS A 311 -15.21 16.75 9.20
CA HIS A 311 -15.00 15.51 9.95
C HIS A 311 -16.26 14.61 9.98
N TRP A 312 -17.16 14.79 9.00
CA TRP A 312 -18.42 14.05 8.85
C TRP A 312 -18.24 12.52 8.93
N VAL A 313 -17.09 12.02 8.49
CA VAL A 313 -16.74 10.59 8.51
C VAL A 313 -16.77 9.99 9.93
N TYR A 314 -16.59 10.82 10.96
CA TYR A 314 -16.61 10.43 12.36
C TYR A 314 -17.99 10.62 13.03
N ASN A 315 -18.94 11.24 12.34
CA ASN A 315 -20.28 11.56 12.87
C ASN A 315 -21.38 10.63 12.32
N SER A 316 -21.03 9.70 11.43
CA SER A 316 -21.96 8.98 10.55
C SER A 316 -22.91 7.97 11.21
N LEU A 317 -22.88 7.86 12.54
CA LEU A 317 -23.65 6.88 13.31
C LEU A 317 -24.18 7.52 14.59
N ASN A 318 -25.33 8.16 14.45
CA ASN A 318 -26.30 8.35 15.52
C ASN A 318 -27.48 7.43 15.28
#